data_AF-A0A7S2NCQ9-F1
#
_entry.id   AF-A0A7S2NCQ9-F1
#
_cell.length_a   1.000
_cell.length_b   1.000
_cell.length_c   1.000
_cell.angle_alpha   90.00
_cell.angle_beta   90.00
_cell.angle_gamma   90.00
#
_symmetry.space_group_name_H-M   'P 1'
#
loop_
_entity.id
_entity.type
_entity.pdbx_description
1 polymer ?
#
loop_
_entity_poly.entity_id
_entity_poly.type
_entity_poly.pdbx_seq_one_letter_code
_entity_poly.pdbx_strand_id
1 'polypeptide(L)'
;DGSWKGAQKMMNNPEKFLQNLKEYKFAIDDGKVPQMNVEKARKIQIAMGDDFTQLGMAKKSGAAAGLCVFIINIIMYYDVVIQVEPKRQALREATETLDNANTRLAEVKALVAELE
;
A
#
# COMPACT_ATOMS: atom_id res chain seq x y z
N ASP A 1 5.49 13.79 -15.68
CA ASP A 1 4.98 14.75 -16.69
C ASP A 1 3.47 14.84 -16.52
N GLY A 2 2.94 16.04 -16.30
CA GLY A 2 1.49 16.29 -16.12
C GLY A 2 0.81 16.84 -17.36
N SER A 3 1.51 16.89 -18.51
CA SER A 3 0.95 17.38 -19.76
C SER A 3 -0.12 16.43 -20.32
N TRP A 4 -1.07 16.99 -21.07
CA TRP A 4 -2.07 16.21 -21.81
C TRP A 4 -1.42 15.16 -22.72
N LYS A 5 -0.35 15.54 -23.43
CA LYS A 5 0.42 14.62 -24.29
C LYS A 5 1.05 13.48 -23.50
N GLY A 6 1.56 13.76 -22.31
CA GLY A 6 2.08 12.75 -21.38
C GLY A 6 0.99 11.77 -20.94
N ALA A 7 -0.19 12.28 -20.57
CA ALA A 7 -1.34 11.46 -20.18
C ALA A 7 -1.83 10.56 -21.33
N GLN A 8 -1.95 11.12 -22.55
CA GLN A 8 -2.30 10.34 -23.74
C GLN A 8 -1.29 9.23 -24.01
N LYS A 9 0.01 9.53 -23.90
CA LYS A 9 1.07 8.53 -24.08
C LYS A 9 1.01 7.43 -23.02
N MET A 10 0.72 7.77 -21.77
CA MET A 10 0.58 6.80 -20.67
C MET A 10 -0.58 5.82 -20.91
N MET A 11 -1.69 6.33 -21.44
CA MET A 11 -2.92 5.55 -21.68
C MET A 11 -3.01 4.99 -23.11
N ASN A 12 -1.97 5.10 -23.93
CA ASN A 12 -2.00 4.69 -25.33
C ASN A 12 -2.17 3.16 -25.53
N ASN A 13 -1.83 2.38 -24.50
CA ASN A 13 -2.07 0.94 -24.42
C ASN A 13 -2.95 0.67 -23.18
N PRO A 14 -4.27 0.53 -23.36
CA PRO A 14 -5.21 0.35 -22.25
C PRO A 14 -4.95 -0.91 -21.42
N GLU A 15 -4.56 -2.02 -22.05
CA GLU A 15 -4.29 -3.29 -21.36
C GLU A 15 -3.11 -3.14 -20.40
N LYS A 16 -2.00 -2.59 -20.91
CA LYS A 16 -0.80 -2.33 -20.11
C LYS A 16 -1.09 -1.30 -19.01
N PHE A 17 -1.86 -0.27 -19.32
CA PHE A 17 -2.24 0.74 -18.32
C PHE A 17 -3.04 0.09 -17.17
N LEU A 18 -4.05 -0.72 -17.48
CA LEU A 18 -4.83 -1.45 -16.48
C LEU A 18 -3.97 -2.43 -15.68
N GLN A 19 -3.02 -3.12 -16.32
CA GLN A 19 -2.09 -4.00 -15.62
C GLN A 19 -1.24 -3.23 -14.61
N ASN A 20 -0.68 -2.09 -15.02
CA ASN A 20 0.10 -1.22 -14.13
C ASN A 20 -0.72 -0.75 -12.92
N LEU A 21 -2.01 -0.43 -13.10
CA LEU A 21 -2.90 -0.05 -11.99
C LEU A 21 -3.11 -1.21 -11.02
N LYS A 22 -3.34 -2.43 -11.53
CA LYS A 22 -3.51 -3.64 -10.70
C LYS A 22 -2.24 -3.97 -9.91
N GLU A 23 -1.08 -3.79 -10.52
CA GLU A 23 0.22 -4.08 -9.91
C GLU A 23 0.71 -2.97 -8.97
N TYR A 24 0.15 -1.76 -9.05
CA TYR A 24 0.61 -0.61 -8.27
C TYR A 24 0.59 -0.87 -6.76
N LYS A 25 -0.35 -1.68 -6.28
CA LYS A 25 -0.42 -2.13 -4.88
C LYS A 25 0.88 -2.81 -4.44
N PHE A 26 1.47 -3.67 -5.26
CA PHE A 26 2.71 -4.36 -4.91
C PHE A 26 3.89 -3.39 -4.81
N ALA A 27 3.91 -2.33 -5.63
CA ALA A 27 4.93 -1.29 -5.51
C ALA A 27 4.80 -0.52 -4.17
N ILE A 28 3.59 -0.39 -3.63
CA ILE A 28 3.35 0.18 -2.29
C ILE A 28 3.82 -0.80 -1.21
N ASP A 29 3.44 -2.07 -1.33
CA ASP A 29 3.83 -3.14 -0.39
C ASP A 29 5.37 -3.26 -0.29
N ASP A 30 6.06 -3.14 -1.42
CA ASP A 30 7.53 -3.15 -1.51
C ASP A 30 8.20 -1.84 -1.05
N GLY A 31 7.44 -0.83 -0.64
CA GLY A 31 7.98 0.48 -0.26
C GLY A 31 8.61 1.28 -1.40
N LYS A 32 8.35 0.91 -2.66
CA LYS A 32 8.94 1.54 -3.86
C LYS A 32 8.25 2.85 -4.25
N VAL A 33 7.09 3.17 -3.67
CA VAL A 33 6.34 4.39 -3.96
C VAL A 33 6.77 5.52 -3.03
N PRO A 34 7.37 6.61 -3.55
CA PRO A 34 7.75 7.75 -2.72
C PRO A 34 6.53 8.48 -2.16
N GLN A 35 6.57 8.82 -0.87
CA GLN A 35 5.50 9.54 -0.17
C GLN A 35 5.07 10.83 -0.89
N MET A 36 6.04 11.61 -1.39
CA MET A 36 5.79 12.85 -2.13
C MET A 36 4.85 12.65 -3.33
N ASN A 37 4.87 11.49 -4.00
CA ASN A 37 3.99 11.23 -5.14
C ASN A 37 2.54 11.05 -4.68
N VAL A 38 2.33 10.31 -3.59
CA VAL A 38 1.01 10.09 -2.99
C VAL A 38 0.44 11.39 -2.43
N GLU A 39 1.27 12.21 -1.78
CA GLU A 39 0.86 13.52 -1.28
C GLU A 39 0.46 14.48 -2.40
N LYS A 40 1.19 14.48 -3.52
CA LYS A 40 0.81 15.27 -4.71
C LYS A 40 -0.54 14.83 -5.25
N ALA A 41 -0.77 13.52 -5.38
CA ALA A 41 -2.05 12.98 -5.81
C ALA A 41 -3.19 13.37 -4.85
N ARG A 42 -2.97 13.27 -3.54
CA ARG A 42 -3.93 13.68 -2.51
C ARG A 42 -4.25 15.17 -2.57
N LYS A 43 -3.25 16.03 -2.75
CA LYS A 43 -3.47 17.48 -2.90
C LYS A 43 -4.36 17.79 -4.10
N ILE A 44 -4.14 17.11 -5.23
CA ILE A 44 -4.99 17.26 -6.43
C ILE A 44 -6.41 16.76 -6.14
N GLN A 45 -6.55 15.59 -5.52
CA GLN A 45 -7.85 15.03 -5.11
C GLN A 45 -8.64 16.02 -4.25
N ILE A 46 -8.01 16.58 -3.20
CA ILE A 46 -8.65 17.55 -2.30
C ILE A 46 -9.02 18.84 -3.04
N ALA A 47 -8.13 19.34 -3.91
CA ALA A 47 -8.39 20.55 -4.69
C ALA A 47 -9.56 20.40 -5.67
N MET A 48 -9.88 19.18 -6.11
CA MET A 48 -11.05 18.89 -6.93
C MET A 48 -12.36 18.86 -6.14
N GLY A 49 -12.29 18.84 -4.80
CA GLY A 49 -13.45 18.94 -3.91
C GLY A 49 -14.48 17.80 -4.09
N ASP A 50 -15.74 18.13 -3.86
CA ASP A 50 -16.86 17.17 -3.82
C ASP A 50 -17.17 16.52 -5.17
N ASP A 51 -16.66 17.08 -6.26
CA ASP A 51 -16.78 16.49 -7.60
C ASP A 51 -15.90 15.25 -7.77
N PHE A 52 -14.84 15.10 -6.96
CA PHE A 52 -13.97 13.92 -6.98
C PHE A 52 -14.59 12.74 -6.23
N THR A 53 -15.72 12.26 -6.74
CA THR A 53 -16.43 11.09 -6.23
C THR A 53 -16.80 10.17 -7.38
N GLN A 54 -17.05 8.89 -7.09
CA GLN A 54 -17.50 7.93 -8.09
C GLN A 54 -18.76 8.44 -8.81
N LEU A 55 -19.74 8.95 -8.07
CA LEU A 55 -20.99 9.49 -8.63
C LEU A 55 -20.76 10.77 -9.43
N GLY A 56 -19.92 11.68 -8.95
CA GLY A 56 -19.55 12.90 -9.68
C GLY A 56 -18.90 12.58 -11.02
N MET A 57 -17.92 11.67 -11.02
CA MET A 57 -17.19 11.27 -12.21
C MET A 57 -17.99 10.37 -13.15
N ALA A 58 -18.94 9.58 -12.64
CA ALA A 58 -19.83 8.75 -13.46
C ALA A 58 -20.69 9.59 -14.41
N LYS A 59 -21.04 10.83 -14.04
CA LYS A 59 -21.73 11.79 -14.91
C LYS A 59 -20.88 12.23 -16.11
N LYS A 60 -19.55 12.04 -16.04
CA LYS A 60 -18.61 12.36 -17.12
C LYS A 60 -18.27 11.12 -17.94
N SER A 61 -17.92 10.02 -17.28
CA SER A 61 -17.65 8.72 -17.91
C SER A 61 -17.55 7.61 -16.87
N GLY A 62 -18.01 6.40 -17.21
CA GLY A 62 -17.81 5.22 -16.36
C GLY A 62 -16.34 4.91 -16.12
N ALA A 63 -15.46 5.12 -17.10
CA ALA A 63 -14.01 4.94 -16.93
C ALA A 63 -13.42 5.95 -15.94
N ALA A 64 -13.89 7.21 -15.99
CA ALA A 64 -13.47 8.24 -15.04
C ALA A 64 -13.92 7.90 -13.61
N ALA A 65 -15.13 7.36 -13.44
CA ALA A 65 -15.62 6.88 -12.15
C ALA A 65 -14.74 5.76 -11.59
N GLY A 66 -14.37 4.78 -12.42
CA GLY A 66 -13.47 3.69 -12.02
C GLY A 66 -12.10 4.20 -11.58
N LEU A 67 -11.50 5.15 -12.32
CA LEU A 67 -10.22 5.75 -11.94
C LEU A 67 -10.31 6.59 -10.67
N CYS A 68 -11.41 7.30 -10.44
CA CYS A 68 -11.66 8.04 -9.20
C CYS A 68 -11.65 7.10 -7.99
N VAL A 69 -12.40 5.99 -8.07
CA VAL A 69 -12.43 4.96 -7.02
C VAL A 69 -11.04 4.37 -6.79
N PHE A 70 -10.30 4.07 -7.86
CA PHE A 70 -8.93 3.58 -7.75
C PHE A 70 -8.03 4.56 -7.00
N ILE A 71 -8.04 5.85 -7.35
CA ILE A 71 -7.20 6.87 -6.73
C ILE A 71 -7.51 7.02 -5.23
N ILE A 72 -8.80 7.08 -4.87
CA ILE A 72 -9.22 7.17 -3.46
C ILE A 72 -8.69 5.96 -2.68
N ASN A 73 -8.92 4.76 -3.21
CA ASN A 73 -8.52 3.52 -2.53
C ASN A 73 -7.00 3.37 -2.44
N ILE A 74 -6.25 3.74 -3.47
CA ILE A 74 -4.79 3.54 -3.47
C ILE A 74 -4.08 4.51 -2.52
N ILE A 75 -4.60 5.73 -2.36
CA ILE A 75 -4.12 6.71 -1.39
C ILE A 75 -4.38 6.21 0.04
N MET A 76 -5.61 5.75 0.33
CA MET A 76 -5.93 5.18 1.64
C MET A 76 -5.12 3.92 1.93
N TYR A 77 -4.93 3.06 0.93
CA TYR A 77 -4.12 1.85 1.05
C TYR A 77 -2.68 2.18 1.43
N TYR A 78 -2.07 3.16 0.76
CA TYR A 78 -0.72 3.64 1.10
C TYR A 78 -0.62 4.06 2.57
N ASP A 79 -1.57 4.85 3.06
CA ASP A 79 -1.57 5.35 4.45
C ASP A 79 -1.63 4.20 5.47
N VAL A 80 -2.41 3.16 5.17
CA VAL A 80 -2.48 1.98 6.03
C VAL A 80 -1.15 1.24 6.00
N VAL A 81 -0.60 0.93 4.81
CA VAL A 81 0.65 0.16 4.66
C VAL A 81 1.80 0.79 5.43
N ILE A 82 2.02 2.10 5.29
CA ILE A 82 3.12 2.78 6.00
C ILE A 82 2.97 2.74 7.53
N GLN A 83 1.73 2.60 8.04
CA GLN A 83 1.46 2.50 9.47
C GLN A 83 1.51 1.06 9.99
N VAL A 84 1.13 0.07 9.17
CA VAL A 84 1.01 -1.33 9.60
C VAL A 84 2.27 -2.15 9.37
N GLU A 85 3.02 -1.91 8.30
CA GLU A 85 4.20 -2.73 7.97
C GLU A 85 5.30 -2.66 9.05
N PRO A 86 5.63 -1.49 9.63
CA PRO A 86 6.58 -1.44 10.75
C PRO A 86 6.11 -2.25 11.96
N LYS A 87 4.80 -2.24 12.24
CA LYS A 87 4.20 -2.98 13.36
C LYS A 87 4.24 -4.49 13.09
N ARG A 88 3.97 -4.91 11.86
CA ARG A 88 4.09 -6.31 11.43
C ARG A 88 5.52 -6.80 11.55
N GLN A 89 6.49 -5.97 11.17
CA GLN A 89 7.90 -6.31 11.30
C GLN A 89 8.33 -6.46 12.76
N ALA A 90 7.99 -5.49 13.60
CA ALA A 90 8.26 -5.56 15.04
C ALA A 90 7.59 -6.77 15.70
N LEU A 91 6.36 -7.12 15.30
CA LEU A 91 5.67 -8.30 15.80
C LEU A 91 6.38 -9.60 15.40
N ARG A 92 6.85 -9.70 14.15
CA ARG A 92 7.62 -10.87 13.67
C ARG A 92 8.92 -11.05 14.47
N GLU A 93 9.67 -9.97 14.64
CA GLU A 93 10.93 -9.97 15.41
C GLU A 93 10.71 -10.33 16.89
N ALA A 94 9.65 -9.78 17.50
CA ALA A 94 9.30 -10.10 18.89
C ALA A 94 8.90 -11.57 19.05
N THR A 95 8.13 -12.11 18.09
CA THR A 95 7.72 -13.53 18.08
C THR A 95 8.93 -14.45 17.94
N GLU A 96 9.84 -14.15 17.01
CA GLU A 96 11.07 -14.94 16.82
C GLU A 96 11.97 -14.90 18.07
N THR A 97 12.08 -13.73 18.71
CA THR A 97 12.83 -13.58 19.97
C THR A 97 12.22 -14.42 21.09
N LEU A 98 10.88 -14.39 21.22
CA LEU A 98 10.14 -15.15 22.22
C LEU A 98 10.32 -16.65 22.02
N ASP A 99 10.18 -17.14 20.79
CA ASP A 99 10.33 -18.56 20.46
C ASP A 99 11.75 -19.06 20.75
N ASN A 100 12.76 -18.27 20.38
CA ASN A 100 14.16 -18.56 20.69
C ASN A 100 14.42 -18.59 22.21
N ALA A 101 13.86 -17.65 22.97
CA ALA A 101 14.02 -17.60 24.43
C ALA A 101 13.33 -18.79 25.11
N ASN A 102 12.13 -19.16 24.66
CA ASN A 102 11.39 -20.31 25.17
C ASN A 102 12.11 -21.63 24.89
N THR A 103 12.71 -21.76 23.71
CA THR A 103 13.53 -22.95 23.34
C THR A 103 14.71 -23.09 24.28
N ARG A 104 15.49 -22.02 24.50
CA ARG A 104 16.63 -22.03 25.45
C ARG A 104 16.19 -22.32 26.88
N LEU A 105 15.06 -21.77 27.31
CA LEU A 105 14.51 -22.02 28.65
C LEU A 105 14.14 -23.49 28.84
N ALA A 106 13.55 -24.13 27.82
CA ALA A 106 13.21 -25.54 27.86
C ALA A 106 14.47 -26.42 27.97
N GLU A 107 15.52 -26.11 27.20
CA GLU A 107 16.82 -26.81 27.26
C GLU A 107 17.46 -26.70 28.66
N VAL A 108 17.54 -25.48 29.21
CA VAL A 108 18.12 -25.26 30.54
C VAL A 108 17.31 -25.97 31.63
N LYS A 109 15.97 -25.94 31.55
CA LYS A 109 15.11 -26.65 32.50
C LYS A 109 15.30 -28.17 32.43
N ALA A 110 15.49 -28.73 31.24
CA ALA A 110 15.77 -30.15 31.08
C ALA A 110 17.11 -30.54 31.72
N LEU A 111 18.15 -29.73 31.53
CA LEU A 111 19.46 -29.95 32.16
C LEU A 111 19.39 -29.87 33.69
N VAL A 112 18.65 -28.89 34.24
CA VAL A 112 18.46 -28.79 35.69
C VAL A 112 17.76 -30.02 36.25
N ALA A 113 16.70 -30.50 35.58
CA ALA A 113 15.95 -31.68 36.02
C ALA A 113 16.75 -33.00 35.91
N GLU A 114 17.77 -33.06 35.05
CA GLU A 114 18.68 -34.22 34.98
C GLU A 114 19.72 -34.23 36.11
N LEU A 115 20.06 -33.06 36.65
CA LEU A 115 21.07 -32.89 37.71
C LEU A 115 20.50 -32.95 39.13
N GLU A 116 19.18 -32.97 39.28
CA GLU A 116 18.44 -33.17 40.54
C GLU A 116 18.06 -34.66 40.75
#